data_AF-A0A0U1E131-F1
#
_entry.id   AF-A0A0U1E131-F1
#
_cell.length_a   1.000
_cell.length_b   1.000
_cell.length_c   1.000
_cell.angle_alpha   90.00
_cell.angle_beta   90.00
_cell.angle_gamma   90.00
#
_symmetry.space_group_name_H-M   'P 1'
#
loop_
_entity.id
_entity.type
_entity.pdbx_description
1 polymer ?
#
loop_
_entity_poly.entity_id
_entity_poly.type
_entity_poly.pdbx_seq_one_letter_code
_entity_poly.pdbx_strand_id
1 'polypeptide(L)'
;MRLWNPETGKFSDTAKHCERLPSRPAALYLYTRRRTHTLWLDFDTKLHGPAAVADDLARAAEWITQCGGVVVTDRSSSGGRHLICPLAIGTSASLDEMNHLVRLLAARLPTLDITPNTNADTGA
;
A
#
# COMPACT_ATOMS: atom_id res chain seq x y z
N MET A 1 7.11 -5.44 -12.17
CA MET A 1 7.12 -5.77 -10.74
C MET A 1 8.55 -6.00 -10.28
N ARG A 2 8.82 -5.78 -9.01
CA ARG A 2 10.11 -6.09 -8.38
C ARG A 2 10.02 -7.46 -7.74
N LEU A 3 11.07 -8.27 -7.82
CA LEU A 3 11.13 -9.60 -7.24
C LEU A 3 12.18 -9.63 -6.13
N TRP A 4 11.89 -10.40 -5.08
CA TRP A 4 12.86 -10.66 -4.03
C TRP A 4 14.05 -11.45 -4.57
N ASN A 5 15.24 -10.95 -4.29
CA ASN A 5 16.51 -11.55 -4.67
C ASN A 5 17.19 -12.14 -3.41
N PRO A 6 17.43 -13.47 -3.37
CA PRO A 6 18.07 -14.12 -2.22
C PRO A 6 19.50 -13.68 -1.95
N GLU A 7 20.25 -13.26 -2.97
CA GLU A 7 21.63 -12.83 -2.84
C GLU A 7 21.74 -11.46 -2.15
N THR A 8 20.78 -10.57 -2.39
CA THR A 8 20.78 -9.21 -1.82
C THR A 8 19.87 -9.05 -0.62
N GLY A 9 18.95 -9.99 -0.39
CA GLY A 9 17.88 -9.91 0.62
C GLY A 9 16.85 -8.81 0.31
N LYS A 10 16.86 -8.23 -0.88
CA LYS A 10 16.03 -7.07 -1.26
C LYS A 10 15.20 -7.37 -2.50
N PHE A 11 14.18 -6.55 -2.75
CA PHE A 11 13.41 -6.57 -4.01
C PHE A 11 14.19 -5.92 -5.17
N SER A 12 15.38 -6.42 -5.49
CA SER A 12 16.28 -5.82 -6.48
C SER A 12 16.19 -6.42 -7.88
N ASP A 13 15.51 -7.56 -8.05
CA ASP A 13 15.23 -8.13 -9.37
C ASP A 13 13.98 -7.51 -9.98
N THR A 14 13.81 -7.62 -11.30
CA THR A 14 12.61 -7.15 -12.00
C THR A 14 12.03 -8.21 -12.93
N ALA A 15 10.71 -8.17 -13.09
CA ALA A 15 9.98 -8.99 -14.05
C ALA A 15 8.76 -8.22 -14.60
N LYS A 16 8.28 -8.65 -15.77
CA LYS A 16 7.01 -8.15 -16.32
C LYS A 16 5.85 -8.61 -15.43
N HIS A 17 4.83 -7.75 -15.28
CA HIS A 17 3.56 -8.17 -14.71
C HIS A 17 2.95 -9.27 -15.60
N CYS A 18 2.44 -10.34 -15.00
CA CYS A 18 1.79 -11.43 -15.71
C CYS A 18 0.67 -12.03 -14.87
N GLU A 19 -0.24 -12.76 -15.52
CA GLU A 19 -1.40 -13.37 -14.88
C GLU A 19 -1.04 -14.59 -14.02
N ARG A 20 0.15 -15.17 -14.22
CA ARG A 20 0.63 -16.30 -13.43
C ARG A 20 1.21 -15.80 -12.12
N LEU A 21 0.86 -16.47 -11.02
CA LEU A 21 1.45 -16.19 -9.71
C LEU A 21 3.00 -16.23 -9.78
N PRO A 22 3.68 -15.25 -9.18
CA PRO A 22 5.13 -15.22 -9.19
C PRO A 22 5.68 -16.36 -8.33
N SER A 23 6.77 -16.98 -8.78
CA SER A 23 7.46 -18.07 -8.05
C SER A 23 8.33 -17.55 -6.89
N ARG A 24 8.45 -16.23 -6.74
CA ARG A 24 9.18 -15.54 -5.68
C ARG A 24 8.31 -14.42 -5.14
N PRO A 25 8.53 -13.97 -3.88
CA PRO A 25 7.88 -12.77 -3.38
C PRO A 25 8.06 -11.62 -4.37
N ALA A 26 6.95 -10.94 -4.67
CA ALA A 26 6.92 -9.86 -5.63
C ALA A 26 6.31 -8.60 -5.02
N ALA A 27 6.90 -7.46 -5.30
CA ALA A 27 6.37 -6.14 -4.96
C ALA A 27 5.90 -5.45 -6.24
N LEU A 28 4.70 -4.87 -6.19
CA LEU A 28 4.11 -4.14 -7.30
C LEU A 28 4.51 -2.67 -7.23
N TYR A 29 4.64 -2.04 -8.39
CA TYR A 29 4.79 -0.59 -8.45
C TYR A 29 3.41 0.04 -8.18
N LEU A 30 3.34 0.94 -7.20
CA LEU A 30 2.09 1.65 -6.87
C LEU A 30 1.69 2.65 -7.95
N TYR A 31 2.68 3.19 -8.67
CA TYR A 31 2.49 4.18 -9.71
C TYR A 31 3.07 3.71 -11.04
N THR A 32 2.35 4.02 -12.12
CA THR A 32 2.86 3.94 -13.49
C THR A 32 2.75 5.32 -14.10
N ARG A 33 3.85 5.87 -14.62
CA ARG A 33 3.90 7.25 -15.14
C ARG A 33 3.32 8.28 -14.16
N ARG A 34 3.66 8.16 -12.87
CA ARG A 34 3.19 9.02 -11.76
C ARG A 34 1.67 9.02 -11.55
N ARG A 35 0.95 7.99 -12.00
CA ARG A 35 -0.49 7.81 -11.75
C ARG A 35 -0.78 6.43 -11.17
N THR A 36 -1.89 6.31 -10.45
CA THR A 36 -2.38 5.06 -9.88
C THR A 36 -3.90 4.94 -10.02
N HIS A 37 -4.36 3.70 -10.00
CA HIS A 37 -5.79 3.34 -9.96
C HIS A 37 -6.21 2.78 -8.60
N THR A 38 -5.32 2.84 -7.61
CA THR A 38 -5.54 2.26 -6.28
C THR A 38 -4.95 3.15 -5.21
N LEU A 39 -5.67 3.36 -4.11
CA LEU A 39 -5.12 3.84 -2.85
C LEU A 39 -4.53 2.64 -2.09
N TRP A 40 -3.26 2.73 -1.70
CA TRP A 40 -2.58 1.73 -0.88
C TRP A 40 -2.23 2.35 0.46
N LEU A 41 -2.57 1.70 1.56
CA LEU A 41 -2.20 2.08 2.91
C LEU A 41 -1.47 0.92 3.57
N ASP A 42 -0.27 1.18 4.09
CA ASP A 42 0.58 0.20 4.75
C ASP A 42 0.63 0.49 6.25
N PHE A 43 0.10 -0.40 7.08
CA PHE A 43 0.07 -0.23 8.53
C PHE A 43 1.11 -1.13 9.19
N ASP A 44 2.11 -0.51 9.82
CA ASP A 44 3.27 -1.17 10.42
C ASP A 44 3.17 -1.22 11.95
N THR A 45 3.48 -2.40 12.51
CA THR A 45 3.44 -2.67 13.95
C THR A 45 4.63 -2.11 14.74
N LYS A 46 5.71 -1.65 14.08
CA LYS A 46 7.01 -1.30 14.70
C LYS A 46 6.89 -0.37 15.91
N LEU A 47 6.01 0.62 15.85
CA LEU A 47 5.91 1.66 16.89
C LEU A 47 4.77 1.41 17.89
N HIS A 48 3.63 0.89 17.43
CA HIS A 48 2.39 0.86 18.21
C HIS A 48 1.79 -0.55 18.38
N GLY A 49 2.40 -1.57 17.77
CA GLY A 49 1.99 -2.96 17.89
C GLY A 49 0.74 -3.37 17.10
N PRO A 50 0.41 -4.67 17.08
CA PRO A 50 -0.65 -5.22 16.23
C PRO A 50 -2.07 -4.76 16.56
N ALA A 51 -2.35 -4.42 17.83
CA ALA A 51 -3.67 -3.94 18.24
C ALA A 51 -3.96 -2.55 17.65
N ALA A 52 -3.02 -1.61 17.77
CA ALA A 52 -3.13 -0.28 17.18
C ALA A 52 -3.27 -0.34 15.65
N VAL A 53 -2.51 -1.22 14.99
CA VAL A 53 -2.64 -1.47 13.55
C VAL A 53 -4.04 -1.95 13.17
N ALA A 54 -4.65 -2.83 13.97
CA ALA A 54 -6.00 -3.29 13.70
C ALA A 54 -7.04 -2.17 13.86
N ASP A 55 -6.88 -1.30 14.87
CA ASP A 55 -7.76 -0.16 15.11
C ASP A 55 -7.65 0.89 13.99
N ASP A 56 -6.43 1.25 13.58
CA ASP A 56 -6.19 2.20 12.48
C ASP A 56 -6.70 1.66 11.15
N LEU A 57 -6.48 0.38 10.86
CA LEU A 57 -7.02 -0.25 9.65
C LEU A 57 -8.54 -0.26 9.65
N ALA A 58 -9.18 -0.58 10.78
CA ALA A 58 -10.64 -0.57 10.90
C ALA A 58 -11.18 0.85 10.67
N ARG A 59 -10.52 1.87 11.23
CA ARG A 59 -10.88 3.28 11.03
C ARG A 59 -10.75 3.71 9.57
N ALA A 60 -9.65 3.36 8.92
CA ALA A 60 -9.43 3.68 7.51
C ALA A 60 -10.47 2.99 6.61
N ALA A 61 -10.78 1.72 6.89
CA ALA A 61 -11.80 0.98 6.16
C ALA A 61 -13.19 1.59 6.35
N GLU A 62 -13.54 2.01 7.57
CA GLU A 62 -14.77 2.74 7.86
C GLU A 62 -14.88 4.03 7.01
N TRP A 63 -13.87 4.89 7.02
CA TRP A 63 -13.90 6.13 6.24
C TRP A 63 -14.02 5.88 4.73
N ILE A 64 -13.28 4.91 4.21
CA ILE A 64 -13.31 4.58 2.78
C ILE A 64 -14.68 4.02 2.38
N THR A 65 -15.25 3.12 3.17
CA THR A 65 -16.56 2.52 2.90
C THR A 65 -17.71 3.53 3.04
N GLN A 66 -17.62 4.47 3.99
CA GLN A 66 -18.57 5.59 4.10
C GLN A 66 -18.55 6.49 2.85
N CYS A 67 -17.40 6.62 2.19
CA CYS A 67 -17.26 7.31 0.91
C CYS A 67 -17.67 6.45 -0.30
N GLY A 68 -18.19 5.23 -0.09
CA GLY A 68 -18.59 4.30 -1.16
C GLY A 68 -17.43 3.51 -1.79
N GLY A 69 -16.24 3.57 -1.20
CA GLY A 69 -15.09 2.78 -1.63
C GLY A 69 -15.18 1.31 -1.23
N VAL A 70 -14.48 0.46 -1.98
CA VAL A 70 -14.33 -0.96 -1.67
C VAL A 70 -12.93 -1.21 -1.13
N VAL A 71 -12.83 -2.06 -0.12
CA VAL A 71 -11.58 -2.33 0.58
C VAL A 71 -11.18 -3.79 0.45
N VAL A 72 -9.92 -4.03 0.10
CA VAL A 72 -9.24 -5.32 0.19
C VAL A 72 -8.14 -5.20 1.24
N THR A 73 -8.05 -6.14 2.16
CA THR A 73 -7.02 -6.12 3.21
C THR A 73 -6.32 -7.46 3.31
N ASP A 74 -5.10 -7.46 3.80
CA ASP A 74 -4.37 -8.67 4.18
C ASP A 74 -4.01 -8.69 5.67
N ARG A 75 -3.27 -9.71 6.09
CA ARG A 75 -2.62 -9.78 7.39
C ARG A 75 -1.27 -10.48 7.28
N SER A 76 -0.21 -9.79 7.68
CA SER A 76 1.13 -10.36 7.76
C SER A 76 1.33 -11.17 9.05
N SER A 77 2.38 -11.98 9.09
CA SER A 77 2.78 -12.73 10.29
C SER A 77 3.29 -11.84 11.43
N SER A 78 3.80 -10.63 11.12
CA SER A 78 4.19 -9.64 12.13
C SER A 78 3.00 -8.89 12.74
N GLY A 79 1.81 -9.03 12.16
CA GLY A 79 0.62 -8.27 12.54
C GLY A 79 0.44 -6.97 11.75
N GLY A 80 1.39 -6.61 10.88
CA GLY A 80 1.22 -5.54 9.89
C GLY A 80 0.10 -5.87 8.90
N ARG A 81 -0.46 -4.82 8.27
CA ARG A 81 -1.64 -4.94 7.42
C ARG A 81 -1.57 -3.97 6.25
N HIS A 82 -1.92 -4.43 5.06
CA HIS A 82 -2.24 -3.55 3.96
C HIS A 82 -3.74 -3.32 3.85
N LEU A 83 -4.11 -2.13 3.42
CA LEU A 83 -5.43 -1.79 2.92
C LEU A 83 -5.29 -1.26 1.49
N ILE A 84 -6.01 -1.87 0.56
CA ILE A 84 -6.04 -1.49 -0.84
C ILE A 84 -7.48 -1.10 -1.19
N CYS A 85 -7.65 0.12 -1.72
CA CYS A 85 -8.92 0.61 -2.25
C CYS A 85 -8.76 0.92 -3.73
N PRO A 86 -9.38 0.15 -4.64
CA PRO A 86 -9.50 0.53 -6.04
C PRO A 86 -10.21 1.87 -6.17
N LEU A 87 -9.72 2.75 -7.04
CA LEU A 87 -10.45 3.95 -7.44
C LEU A 87 -11.59 3.57 -8.38
N ALA A 88 -12.57 4.46 -8.53
CA ALA A 88 -13.69 4.25 -9.44
C ALA A 88 -13.20 3.91 -10.86
N ILE A 89 -13.91 3.00 -11.53
CA ILE A 89 -13.54 2.55 -12.89
C ILE A 89 -13.39 3.75 -13.82
N GLY A 90 -12.30 3.79 -14.59
CA GLY A 90 -11.99 4.89 -15.50
C GLY A 90 -11.35 6.11 -14.84
N THR A 91 -11.17 6.11 -13.51
CA THR A 91 -10.48 7.18 -12.79
C THR A 91 -9.05 6.80 -12.43
N SER A 92 -8.20 7.80 -12.25
CA SER A 92 -6.84 7.65 -11.74
C SER A 92 -6.45 8.89 -10.96
N ALA A 93 -5.60 8.71 -9.95
CA ALA A 93 -5.00 9.81 -9.21
C ALA A 93 -3.52 9.94 -9.56
N SER A 94 -3.01 11.16 -9.49
CA SER A 94 -1.59 11.46 -9.56
C SER A 94 -0.89 11.10 -8.26
N LEU A 95 0.42 10.91 -8.35
CA LEU A 95 1.30 10.78 -7.19
C LEU A 95 1.15 11.96 -6.22
N ASP A 96 0.99 13.18 -6.72
CA ASP A 96 0.93 14.37 -5.87
C ASP A 96 -0.40 14.45 -5.09
N GLU A 97 -1.51 14.07 -5.72
CA GLU A 97 -2.81 13.90 -5.03
C GLU A 97 -2.73 12.81 -3.96
N MET A 98 -2.14 11.67 -4.28
CA MET A 98 -1.97 10.57 -3.33
C MET A 98 -1.04 10.95 -2.17
N ASN A 99 0.08 11.62 -2.45
CA ASN A 99 1.00 12.13 -1.45
C ASN A 99 0.33 13.09 -0.48
N HIS A 100 -0.50 14.00 -0.99
CA HIS A 100 -1.26 14.90 -0.14
C HIS A 100 -2.23 14.12 0.76
N LEU A 101 -3.00 13.21 0.17
CA LEU A 101 -3.98 12.41 0.90
C LEU A 101 -3.35 11.56 2.01
N VAL A 102 -2.30 10.80 1.71
CA VAL A 102 -1.68 9.89 2.70
C VAL A 102 -1.03 10.65 3.86
N ARG A 103 -0.54 11.87 3.64
CA ARG A 103 -0.04 12.73 4.73
C ARG A 103 -1.17 13.18 5.67
N LEU A 104 -2.34 13.53 5.12
CA LEU A 104 -3.51 13.87 5.94
C LEU A 104 -4.05 12.66 6.71
N LEU A 105 -3.96 11.46 6.13
CA LEU A 105 -4.32 10.21 6.78
C LEU A 105 -3.34 9.86 7.90
N ALA A 106 -2.03 9.98 7.67
CA ALA A 106 -1.00 9.67 8.67
C ALA A 106 -1.07 10.59 9.90
N ALA A 107 -1.58 11.82 9.74
CA ALA A 107 -1.86 12.70 10.87
C ALA A 107 -2.98 12.19 11.79
N ARG A 108 -3.76 11.18 11.36
CA ARG A 108 -4.89 10.61 12.09
C ARG A 108 -4.78 9.11 12.33
N LEU A 109 -3.86 8.43 11.63
CA LEU A 109 -3.61 6.99 11.68
C LEU A 109 -2.14 6.76 12.01
N PRO A 110 -1.77 6.77 13.31
CA PRO A 110 -0.38 6.72 13.75
C PRO A 110 0.44 5.53 13.25
N THR A 111 -0.18 4.41 12.89
CA THR A 111 0.55 3.23 12.40
C THR A 111 0.74 3.22 10.88
N LEU A 112 0.25 4.22 10.15
CA LEU A 112 0.37 4.31 8.70
C LEU A 112 1.81 4.68 8.27
N ASP A 113 2.50 3.76 7.60
CA ASP A 113 3.73 4.05 6.87
C ASP A 113 3.40 4.68 5.50
N ILE A 114 3.79 5.94 5.33
CA ILE A 114 3.57 6.69 4.09
C ILE A 114 4.72 6.51 3.09
N THR A 115 5.80 5.83 3.47
CA THR A 115 6.99 5.64 2.61
C THR A 115 6.63 5.01 1.26
N PRO A 116 5.79 3.96 1.20
CA PRO A 116 5.40 3.36 -0.08
C PRO A 116 4.72 4.36 -1.03
N ASN A 117 3.88 5.24 -0.50
CA ASN A 117 3.14 6.20 -1.32
C ASN A 117 3.99 7.40 -1.73
N THR A 118 4.94 7.81 -0.89
CA THR A 118 5.74 9.02 -1.09
C THR A 118 7.02 8.78 -1.89
N ASN A 119 7.44 7.52 -2.05
CA ASN A 119 8.55 7.14 -2.91
C ASN A 119 8.08 6.76 -4.32
N ALA A 120 8.16 7.72 -5.24
CA ALA A 120 7.71 7.61 -6.63
C ALA A 120 8.38 6.50 -7.44
N ASP A 121 9.63 6.17 -7.13
CA ASP A 121 10.49 5.34 -7.98
C ASP A 121 10.31 3.86 -7.67
N THR A 122 10.17 3.52 -6.39
CA THR A 122 10.20 2.13 -5.92
C THR A 122 8.97 1.70 -5.14
N GLY A 123 8.20 2.63 -4.59
CA GLY A 123 7.08 2.33 -3.70
C GLY A 123 7.47 1.58 -2.42
N ALA A 124 8.75 1.67 -2.02
CA ALA A 124 9.36 1.08 -0.83
C ALA A 124 10.70 1.77 -0.55
#